data_AF-A0A3M2VSI4-F1
#
_entry.id   AF-A0A3M2VSI4-F1
#
_cell.length_a   1.000
_cell.length_b   1.000
_cell.length_c   1.000
_cell.angle_alpha   90.00
_cell.angle_beta   90.00
_cell.angle_gamma   90.00
#
_symmetry.space_group_name_H-M   'P 1'
#
loop_
_entity.id
_entity.type
_entity.pdbx_description
1 polymer ?
#
loop_
_entity_poly.entity_id
_entity_poly.type
_entity_poly.pdbx_seq_one_letter_code
_entity_poly.pdbx_strand_id
1 'polypeptide(L)' 'QRACRLLLQSEMSVSDICFEVGYANLSNFNRHFRVEMQQTPSEYRRAAALV' A
#
# COMPACT_ATOMS: atom_id res chain seq x y z
N GLN A 1 7.73 -4.23 -2.79
CA GLN A 1 7.02 -5.25 -3.59
C GLN A 1 5.91 -6.03 -2.85
N ARG A 2 6.10 -6.55 -1.62
CA ARG A 2 5.05 -7.30 -0.89
C ARG A 2 3.76 -6.48 -0.68
N ALA A 3 3.90 -5.22 -0.28
CA ALA A 3 2.76 -4.31 -0.10
C ALA A 3 1.92 -4.15 -1.36
N CYS A 4 2.53 -4.00 -2.54
CA CYS A 4 1.82 -3.89 -3.82
C CYS A 4 0.96 -5.13 -4.10
N ARG A 5 1.50 -6.34 -3.87
CA ARG A 5 0.72 -7.58 -4.05
C ARG A 5 -0.49 -7.61 -3.12
N LEU A 6 -0.30 -7.30 -1.84
CA LEU A 6 -1.41 -7.27 -0.88
C LEU A 6 -2.45 -6.20 -1.23
N LEU A 7 -2.02 -5.04 -1.74
CA LEU A 7 -2.92 -3.98 -2.17
C LEU A 7 -3.83 -4.40 -3.34
N LEU A 8 -3.35 -5.29 -4.21
CA LEU A 8 -4.03 -5.73 -5.44
C LEU A 8 -4.78 -7.05 -5.29
N GLN A 9 -4.29 -7.96 -4.46
CA GLN A 9 -4.77 -9.34 -4.37
C GLN A 9 -5.54 -9.61 -3.07
N SER A 10 -5.73 -8.60 -2.22
CA SER A 10 -6.45 -8.76 -0.96
C SER A 10 -7.34 -7.56 -0.66
N GLU A 11 -8.39 -7.83 0.11
CA GLU A 11 -9.31 -6.84 0.67
C GLU A 11 -8.76 -6.18 1.96
N MET A 12 -7.50 -6.48 2.35
CA MET A 12 -6.91 -5.94 3.59
C MET A 12 -6.92 -4.41 3.57
N SER A 13 -7.12 -3.77 4.73
CA SER A 13 -6.99 -2.32 4.79
C SER A 13 -5.54 -1.88 4.56
N VAL A 14 -5.33 -0.63 4.15
CA VAL A 14 -3.99 -0.06 4.02
C VAL A 14 -3.23 -0.10 5.36
N SER A 15 -3.93 0.06 6.48
CA SER A 15 -3.36 -0.10 7.83
C SER A 15 -2.87 -1.52 8.08
N ASP A 16 -3.70 -2.53 7.78
CA ASP A 16 -3.31 -3.91 8.03
C ASP A 16 -2.11 -4.29 7.18
N ILE A 17 -2.09 -3.86 5.91
CA ILE A 17 -0.95 -4.07 5.00
C ILE A 17 0.32 -3.38 5.54
N CYS A 18 0.18 -2.16 6.06
CA CYS A 18 1.29 -1.42 6.69
C CYS A 18 1.94 -2.25 7.81
N PHE A 19 1.14 -2.78 8.74
CA PHE A 19 1.66 -3.59 9.84
C PHE A 19 2.17 -4.95 9.37
N GLU A 20 1.46 -5.61 8.45
CA GLU A 20 1.81 -6.91 7.88
C GLU A 20 3.18 -6.88 7.17
N VAL A 21 3.52 -5.77 6.52
CA VAL A 21 4.81 -5.60 5.83
C VAL A 21 5.91 -5.00 6.73
N GLY A 22 5.65 -4.87 8.04
CA GLY A 22 6.65 -4.56 9.05
C GLY A 22 6.84 -3.08 9.40
N TYR A 23 5.91 -2.20 8.97
CA TYR A 23 5.98 -0.79 9.35
C TYR A 23 5.33 -0.55 10.72
N ALA A 24 5.99 0.25 11.56
CA ALA A 24 5.48 0.62 12.88
C ALA A 24 4.29 1.60 12.83
N ASN A 25 4.10 2.32 11.72
CA ASN A 25 2.98 3.24 11.54
C ASN A 25 2.73 3.57 10.06
N LEU A 26 1.49 4.02 9.79
CA LEU A 26 1.00 4.43 8.48
C LEU A 26 1.78 5.57 7.84
N SER A 27 2.20 6.57 8.61
CA SER A 27 2.87 7.75 8.03
C SER A 27 4.20 7.38 7.38
N ASN A 28 4.99 6.53 8.04
CA ASN A 28 6.23 6.01 7.48
C ASN A 28 5.98 5.13 6.26
N PHE A 29 4.99 4.25 6.33
CA PHE A 29 4.60 3.40 5.21
C PHE A 29 4.17 4.22 3.99
N ASN A 30 3.24 5.16 4.17
CA ASN A 30 2.72 6.01 3.09
C ASN A 30 3.83 6.85 2.45
N ARG A 31 4.73 7.44 3.25
CA ARG A 31 5.86 8.23 2.72
C ARG A 31 6.79 7.36 1.90
N HIS A 32 7.19 6.21 2.41
CA HIS A 32 8.09 5.30 1.70
C HIS A 32 7.44 4.76 0.42
N PHE A 33 6.19 4.29 0.52
CA PHE A 33 5.44 3.79 -0.63
C PHE A 33 5.29 4.86 -1.72
N ARG A 34 5.01 6.11 -1.34
CA ARG A 34 4.90 7.22 -2.30
C ARG A 34 6.23 7.54 -2.98
N VAL A 35 7.36 7.45 -2.28
CA VAL A 35 8.68 7.63 -2.89
C VAL A 35 8.98 6.52 -3.90
N GLU A 36 8.65 5.26 -3.56
CA GLU A 36 8.92 4.12 -4.44
C GLU A 36 7.96 4.03 -5.64
N MET A 37 6.66 4.27 -5.42
CA MET A 37 5.60 4.02 -6.40
C MET A 37 5.01 5.30 -7.02
N GLN A 38 5.52 6.47 -6.61
CA GLN A 38 5.07 7.81 -7.03
C GLN A 38 3.59 8.11 -6.74
N GLN A 39 2.95 7.31 -5.89
CA GLN A 39 1.54 7.42 -5.53
C GLN A 39 1.29 6.83 -4.14
N THR A 40 0.18 7.17 -3.50
CA THR A 40 -0.20 6.58 -2.21
C THR A 40 -0.70 5.14 -2.37
N PRO A 41 -0.67 4.31 -1.31
CA PRO A 41 -1.20 2.94 -1.36
C PRO A 41 -2.67 2.86 -1.80
N SER A 42 -3.49 3.82 -1.37
CA SER A 42 -4.91 3.91 -1.74
C SER A 42 -5.11 4.26 -3.22
N GLU A 43 -4.32 5.21 -3.74
CA GLU A 43 -4.32 5.55 -5.17
C GLU A 43 -3.87 4.34 -6.00
N TYR A 44 -2.82 3.64 -5.57
CA TYR A 44 -2.32 2.43 -6.23
C TYR A 44 -3.39 1.34 -6.33
N ARG A 45 -4.10 1.08 -5.23
CA ARG A 45 -5.22 0.12 -5.23
C ARG A 45 -6.33 0.55 -6.18
N ARG A 46 -6.72 1.82 -6.14
CA ARG A 46 -7.80 2.34 -6.99
C ARG A 46 -7.43 2.31 -8.47
N ALA A 47 -6.19 2.64 -8.82
CA ALA A 47 -5.72 2.63 -10.20
C ALA A 47 -5.81 1.24 -10.82
N ALA A 48 -5.53 0.18 -10.05
CA ALA A 48 -5.65 -1.19 -10.52
C ALA A 48 -7.10 -1.70 -10.63
N ALA A 49 -8.03 -1.14 -9.86
CA ALA A 49 -9.44 -1.49 -9.97
C ALA A 49 -10.15 -0.87 -11.20
N LEU A 50 -9.46 0.03 -11.93
CA LEU A 50 -9.96 0.69 -13.14
C LEU A 50 -9.53 -0.01 -14.44
N VAL A 51 -8.90 -1.18 -14.35
CA VAL A 51 -8.42 -1.99 -15.48
C VAL A 51 -9.12 -3.34 -15.47
#